data_AF-A0A1G4J2B4-F1
#
_entry.id   AF-A0A1G4J2B4-F1
#
_cell.length_a   1.000
_cell.length_b   1.000
_cell.length_c   1.000
_cell.angle_alpha   90.00
_cell.angle_beta   90.00
_cell.angle_gamma   90.00
#
_symmetry.space_group_name_H-M   'P 1'
#
loop_
_entity.id
_entity.type
_entity.pdbx_description
1 polymer ?
#
loop_
_entity_poly.entity_id
_entity_poly.type
_entity_poly.pdbx_seq_one_letter_code
_entity_poly.pdbx_strand_id
1 'polypeptide(L)'
;MSILSKFLLVVAICQLVHSGFSSHEFHVLKKQLALRNSDVDQLTLPRDIQLEVLSGLVIFTLSVFLSNDKLSFLLLPGKGKLIKQNAYLQEISMNRATISNNLAGSDPYGDVTYMPNFVDVHARREQVRSWVIEHDEKHLQSEPKADPETKQDARTKSMPMHTQKSKK
;
A
#
# COMPACT_ATOMS: atom_id res chain seq x y z
N MET A 1 7.97 -4.80 3.29
CA MET A 1 9.34 -4.34 3.06
C MET A 1 9.41 -2.84 3.26
N SER A 2 9.81 -2.44 4.46
CA SER A 2 10.11 -1.07 4.80
C SER A 2 11.05 -0.41 3.77
N ILE A 3 10.84 0.89 3.51
CA ILE A 3 11.71 1.68 2.62
C ILE A 3 13.16 1.64 3.11
N LEU A 4 13.35 1.62 4.44
CA LEU A 4 14.65 1.54 5.07
C LEU A 4 15.35 0.20 4.76
N SER A 5 14.63 -0.93 4.80
CA SER A 5 15.22 -2.23 4.49
C SER A 5 15.68 -2.29 3.03
N LYS A 6 14.91 -1.71 2.11
CA LYS A 6 15.30 -1.64 0.70
C LYS A 6 16.56 -0.80 0.49
N PHE A 7 16.66 0.35 1.16
CA PHE A 7 17.82 1.22 1.07
C PHE A 7 19.08 0.51 1.59
N LEU A 8 19.00 -0.11 2.78
CA LEU A 8 20.10 -0.87 3.35
C LEU A 8 20.52 -2.04 2.46
N LEU A 9 19.56 -2.71 1.81
CA LEU A 9 19.85 -3.80 0.87
C LEU A 9 20.68 -3.29 -0.31
N VAL A 10 20.30 -2.16 -0.92
CA VAL A 10 21.01 -1.58 -2.06
C VAL A 10 22.43 -1.17 -1.64
N VAL A 11 22.57 -0.49 -0.49
CA VAL A 11 23.88 -0.10 0.04
C VAL A 11 24.75 -1.33 0.29
N ALA A 12 24.21 -2.37 0.92
CA ALA A 12 24.95 -3.61 1.19
C ALA A 12 25.40 -4.31 -0.10
N ILE A 13 24.53 -4.39 -1.11
CA ILE A 13 24.89 -4.97 -2.42
C ILE A 13 25.99 -4.15 -3.07
N CYS A 14 25.87 -2.81 -3.12
CA CYS A 14 26.91 -1.95 -3.67
C CYS A 14 28.25 -2.13 -2.96
N GLN A 15 28.25 -2.22 -1.62
CA GLN A 15 29.45 -2.44 -0.81
C GLN A 15 30.10 -3.80 -1.09
N LEU A 16 29.30 -4.87 -1.18
CA LEU A 16 29.80 -6.21 -1.48
C LEU A 16 30.35 -6.31 -2.91
N VAL A 17 29.72 -5.63 -3.87
CA VAL A 17 30.23 -5.54 -5.25
C VAL A 17 31.53 -4.75 -5.29
N HIS A 18 31.61 -3.62 -4.59
CA HIS A 18 32.81 -2.78 -4.52
C HIS A 18 33.99 -3.54 -3.89
N SER A 19 33.78 -4.14 -2.72
CA SER A 19 34.80 -4.99 -2.07
C SER A 19 35.16 -6.23 -2.90
N GLY A 20 34.19 -6.81 -3.62
CA GLY A 20 34.42 -7.90 -4.57
C GLY A 20 35.32 -7.49 -5.74
N PHE A 21 35.11 -6.29 -6.28
CA PHE A 21 35.96 -5.73 -7.33
C PHE A 21 37.38 -5.47 -6.82
N SER A 22 37.53 -4.84 -5.65
CA SER A 22 38.83 -4.60 -5.00
C SER A 22 39.59 -5.91 -4.73
N SER A 23 38.87 -6.94 -4.26
CA SER A 23 39.44 -8.27 -4.06
C SER A 23 39.89 -8.91 -5.38
N HIS A 24 39.10 -8.76 -6.45
CA HIS A 24 39.46 -9.27 -7.77
C HIS A 24 40.73 -8.61 -8.29
N GLU A 25 40.84 -7.27 -8.25
CA GLU A 25 42.05 -6.56 -8.65
C GLU A 25 43.27 -6.99 -7.84
N PHE A 26 43.13 -7.13 -6.52
CA PHE A 26 44.21 -7.62 -5.66
C PHE A 26 44.69 -9.02 -6.08
N HIS A 27 43.76 -9.94 -6.36
CA HIS A 27 44.13 -11.30 -6.76
C HIS A 27 44.76 -11.35 -8.16
N VAL A 28 44.28 -10.53 -9.10
CA VAL A 28 44.90 -10.40 -10.43
C VAL A 28 46.32 -9.86 -10.32
N LEU A 29 46.52 -8.79 -9.55
CA LEU A 29 47.85 -8.20 -9.32
C LEU A 29 48.77 -9.19 -8.59
N LYS A 30 48.28 -9.87 -7.55
CA LYS A 30 49.04 -10.90 -6.83
C LYS A 30 49.51 -11.99 -7.80
N LYS A 31 48.64 -12.47 -8.69
CA LYS A 31 48.99 -13.48 -9.70
C LYS A 31 50.04 -12.96 -10.68
N GLN A 32 49.91 -11.72 -11.15
CA GLN A 32 50.91 -11.11 -12.04
C GLN A 32 52.27 -10.95 -11.36
N LEU A 33 52.30 -10.55 -10.08
CA LEU A 33 53.53 -10.43 -9.30
C LEU A 33 54.16 -11.80 -9.03
N ALA A 34 53.36 -12.83 -8.73
CA ALA A 34 53.84 -14.20 -8.48
C ALA A 34 54.52 -14.82 -9.71
N LEU A 35 54.14 -14.42 -10.92
CA LEU A 35 54.83 -14.83 -12.14
C LEU A 35 56.21 -14.15 -12.31
N ARG A 36 56.44 -13.01 -11.64
CA ARG A 36 57.65 -12.20 -11.78
C ARG A 36 58.63 -12.38 -10.62
N ASN A 37 58.15 -12.64 -9.42
CA ASN A 37 58.92 -12.81 -8.19
C ASN A 37 58.39 -14.01 -7.39
N SER A 38 59.27 -14.73 -6.69
CA SER A 38 58.91 -15.97 -5.97
C SER A 38 58.36 -15.75 -4.55
N ASP A 39 58.46 -14.53 -3.99
CA ASP A 39 58.18 -14.25 -2.57
C ASP A 39 56.76 -13.69 -2.31
N VAL A 40 55.83 -13.97 -3.22
CA VAL A 40 54.49 -13.33 -3.26
C VAL A 40 53.46 -14.08 -2.43
N ASP A 41 53.80 -15.27 -1.92
CA ASP A 41 52.93 -16.03 -1.02
C ASP A 41 52.71 -15.33 0.33
N GLN A 42 53.63 -14.45 0.74
CA GLN A 42 53.49 -13.65 1.96
C GLN A 42 52.47 -12.50 1.81
N LEU A 43 52.08 -12.13 0.58
CA LEU A 43 51.04 -11.11 0.36
C LEU A 43 49.67 -11.70 0.70
N THR A 44 49.16 -11.31 1.86
CA THR A 44 47.80 -11.60 2.32
C THR A 44 46.84 -10.48 1.90
N LEU A 45 45.54 -10.79 1.84
CA LEU A 45 44.52 -9.81 1.46
C LEU A 45 44.54 -8.62 2.45
N PRO A 46 44.57 -7.37 1.99
CA PRO A 46 44.57 -6.20 2.86
C PRO A 46 43.41 -6.24 3.84
N ARG A 47 43.69 -5.85 5.09
CA ARG A 47 42.70 -5.87 6.18
C ARG A 47 41.51 -4.96 5.91
N ASP A 48 41.71 -3.90 5.13
CA ASP A 48 40.66 -2.97 4.70
C ASP A 48 39.56 -3.68 3.90
N ILE A 49 39.92 -4.42 2.85
CA ILE A 49 38.98 -5.23 2.04
C ILE A 49 38.25 -6.25 2.93
N GLN A 50 38.95 -6.85 3.90
CA GLN A 50 38.32 -7.80 4.83
C GLN A 50 37.25 -7.13 5.70
N LEU A 51 37.52 -5.93 6.22
CA LEU A 51 36.57 -5.14 7.01
C LEU A 51 35.40 -4.62 6.15
N GLU A 52 35.68 -4.29 4.90
CA GLU A 52 34.67 -3.86 3.94
C GLU A 52 33.65 -4.98 3.66
N VAL A 53 34.12 -6.21 3.41
CA VAL A 53 33.26 -7.38 3.23
C VAL A 53 32.48 -7.68 4.51
N LEU A 54 33.14 -7.62 5.68
CA LEU A 54 32.50 -7.89 6.97
C LEU A 54 31.38 -6.88 7.27
N SER A 55 31.65 -5.58 7.05
CA SER A 55 30.65 -4.53 7.24
C SER A 55 29.49 -4.66 6.24
N GLY A 56 29.77 -4.94 4.96
CA GLY A 56 28.76 -5.22 3.95
C GLY A 56 27.87 -6.42 4.31
N LEU A 57 28.45 -7.50 4.83
CA LEU A 57 27.73 -8.70 5.27
C LEU A 57 26.82 -8.40 6.48
N VAL A 58 27.32 -7.64 7.46
CA VAL A 58 26.52 -7.22 8.62
C VAL A 58 25.33 -6.36 8.18
N ILE A 59 25.54 -5.38 7.30
CA ILE A 59 24.46 -4.53 6.79
C ILE A 59 23.46 -5.37 5.97
N PHE A 60 23.94 -6.31 5.15
CA PHE A 60 23.09 -7.20 4.38
C PHE A 60 22.19 -8.06 5.27
N THR A 61 22.76 -8.71 6.29
CA THR A 61 21.99 -9.54 7.22
C THR A 61 20.96 -8.72 7.99
N LEU A 62 21.33 -7.54 8.50
CA LEU A 62 20.39 -6.61 9.13
C LEU A 62 19.26 -6.21 8.18
N SER A 63 19.59 -5.90 6.93
CA SER A 63 18.60 -5.56 5.91
C SER A 63 17.57 -6.67 5.69
N VAL A 64 18.00 -7.93 5.67
CA VAL A 64 17.11 -9.10 5.53
C VAL A 64 16.18 -9.22 6.75
N PHE A 65 16.69 -9.01 7.96
CA PHE A 65 15.83 -9.03 9.16
C PHE A 65 14.82 -7.89 9.16
N LEU A 66 15.24 -6.66 8.84
CA LEU A 66 14.36 -5.48 8.76
C LEU A 66 13.34 -5.56 7.61
N SER A 67 13.56 -6.44 6.64
CA SER A 67 12.62 -6.67 5.54
C SER A 67 11.31 -7.32 6.01
N ASN A 68 11.35 -8.06 7.12
CA ASN A 68 10.18 -8.73 7.68
C ASN A 68 9.38 -7.76 8.54
N ASP A 69 8.32 -7.20 7.96
CA ASP A 69 7.37 -6.37 8.69
C ASP A 69 6.38 -7.24 9.46
N LYS A 70 5.80 -6.68 10.53
CA LYS A 70 4.72 -7.35 11.27
C LYS A 70 3.50 -7.54 10.38
N LEU A 71 2.82 -8.67 10.53
CA LEU A 71 1.58 -8.98 9.83
C LEU A 71 0.50 -7.94 10.15
N SER A 72 -0.08 -7.38 9.11
CA SER A 72 -1.21 -6.46 9.23
C SER A 72 -2.23 -6.76 8.15
N PHE A 73 -3.50 -6.70 8.53
CA PHE A 73 -4.64 -7.08 7.69
C PHE A 73 -5.62 -5.91 7.66
N LEU A 74 -6.27 -5.75 6.52
CA LEU A 74 -7.41 -4.85 6.37
C LEU A 74 -8.68 -5.66 6.59
N LEU A 75 -9.63 -5.14 7.37
CA LEU A 75 -10.94 -5.75 7.46
C LEU A 75 -11.68 -5.62 6.13
N LEU A 76 -12.24 -6.72 5.66
CA LEU A 76 -13.16 -6.76 4.53
C LEU A 76 -14.51 -6.06 4.84
N PRO A 77 -15.16 -6.28 6.01
CA PRO A 77 -16.41 -5.60 6.31
C PRO A 77 -16.18 -4.14 6.76
N GLY A 78 -16.76 -3.18 6.04
CA GLY A 78 -16.91 -1.78 6.47
C GLY A 78 -15.76 -0.85 6.08
N LYS A 79 -15.50 0.17 6.91
CA LYS A 79 -14.47 1.20 6.69
C LYS A 79 -13.07 0.62 6.97
N GLY A 80 -12.53 -0.16 6.03
CA GLY A 80 -11.14 -0.64 5.90
C GLY A 80 -10.18 -0.35 7.07
N LYS A 81 -10.49 -0.89 8.25
CA LYS A 81 -9.69 -0.66 9.46
C LYS A 81 -8.47 -1.57 9.40
N LEU A 82 -7.31 -1.04 9.77
CA LEU A 82 -6.08 -1.84 9.84
C LEU A 82 -6.01 -2.57 11.19
N ILE A 83 -5.99 -3.90 11.16
CA ILE A 83 -5.64 -4.74 12.31
C ILE A 83 -4.17 -5.11 12.18
N LYS A 84 -3.40 -4.89 13.25
CA LYS A 84 -2.01 -5.31 13.33
C LYS A 84 -1.90 -6.52 14.25
N GLN A 85 -1.30 -7.59 13.76
CA GLN A 85 -0.92 -8.76 14.57
C GLN A 85 0.54 -8.60 14.97
N ASN A 86 0.87 -8.87 16.24
CA ASN A 86 2.25 -8.78 16.75
C ASN A 86 3.11 -10.01 16.35
N ALA A 87 2.92 -10.52 15.14
CA ALA A 87 3.65 -11.67 14.60
C ALA A 87 4.33 -11.27 13.28
N TYR A 88 5.53 -11.79 13.04
CA TYR A 88 6.25 -11.58 11.77
C TYR A 88 5.89 -12.64 10.71
N LEU A 89 5.59 -13.85 11.17
CA LEU A 89 5.30 -15.00 10.33
C LEU A 89 3.89 -15.50 10.62
N GLN A 90 3.26 -16.11 9.61
CA GLN A 90 1.96 -16.73 9.77
C GLN A 90 2.11 -18.01 10.60
N GLU A 91 1.16 -18.24 11.48
CA GLU A 91 1.15 -19.45 12.29
C GLU A 91 0.79 -20.68 11.45
N ILE A 92 1.45 -21.80 11.74
CA ILE A 92 1.26 -23.07 11.01
C ILE A 92 0.08 -23.86 11.58
N SER A 93 -0.20 -23.73 12.87
CA SER A 93 -1.28 -24.48 13.50
C SER A 93 -2.64 -24.00 12.99
N MET A 94 -3.45 -24.90 12.42
CA MET A 94 -4.70 -24.53 11.76
C MET A 94 -5.66 -23.74 12.68
N ASN A 95 -5.74 -24.14 13.96
CA ASN A 95 -6.57 -23.44 14.95
C ASN A 95 -6.22 -21.95 15.05
N ARG A 96 -4.92 -21.60 15.06
CA ARG A 96 -4.47 -20.21 15.17
C ARG A 96 -4.34 -19.51 13.82
N ALA A 97 -4.03 -20.24 12.75
CA ALA A 97 -4.00 -19.69 11.40
C ALA A 97 -5.38 -19.19 10.95
N THR A 98 -6.46 -19.86 11.34
CA THR A 98 -7.83 -19.41 11.01
C THR A 98 -8.21 -18.12 11.76
N ILE A 99 -7.58 -17.81 12.90
CA ILE A 99 -7.85 -16.59 13.65
C ILE A 99 -7.57 -15.36 12.79
N SER A 100 -6.47 -15.33 12.02
CA SER A 100 -6.18 -14.17 11.15
C SER A 100 -7.24 -13.98 10.06
N ASN A 101 -7.78 -15.08 9.51
CA ASN A 101 -8.83 -15.03 8.49
C ASN A 101 -10.16 -14.54 9.09
N ASN A 102 -10.50 -15.05 10.27
CA ASN A 102 -11.67 -14.60 11.03
C ASN A 102 -11.57 -13.12 11.42
N LEU A 103 -10.39 -12.65 11.83
CA LEU A 103 -10.13 -11.25 12.17
C LEU A 103 -10.24 -10.33 10.93
N ALA A 104 -9.79 -10.80 9.77
CA ALA A 104 -9.96 -10.09 8.51
C ALA A 104 -11.42 -10.09 8.03
N GLY A 105 -12.26 -10.98 8.57
CA GLY A 105 -13.64 -11.19 8.13
C GLY A 105 -13.73 -11.93 6.79
N SER A 106 -12.71 -12.74 6.47
CA SER A 106 -12.65 -13.55 5.25
C SER A 106 -12.86 -15.03 5.58
N ASP A 107 -13.68 -15.71 4.78
CA ASP A 107 -13.81 -17.17 4.82
C ASP A 107 -12.90 -17.82 3.75
N PRO A 108 -11.90 -18.63 4.13
CA PRO A 108 -11.07 -19.39 3.19
C PRO A 108 -11.88 -20.33 2.29
N TYR A 109 -13.05 -20.78 2.73
CA TYR A 109 -13.95 -21.66 1.98
C TYR A 109 -15.11 -20.90 1.34
N GLY A 110 -14.98 -19.58 1.15
CA GLY A 110 -16.04 -18.72 0.65
C GLY A 110 -16.65 -19.14 -0.69
N ASP A 111 -15.91 -19.85 -1.54
CA ASP A 111 -16.45 -20.38 -2.80
C ASP A 111 -17.55 -21.44 -2.57
N VAL A 112 -17.39 -22.25 -1.52
CA VAL A 112 -18.39 -23.25 -1.11
C VAL A 112 -19.45 -22.62 -0.22
N THR A 113 -19.06 -21.79 0.75
CA THR A 113 -19.99 -21.20 1.73
C THR A 113 -20.96 -20.20 1.08
N TYR A 114 -20.47 -19.35 0.18
CA TYR A 114 -21.28 -18.29 -0.43
C TYR A 114 -21.84 -18.65 -1.82
N MET A 115 -21.39 -19.77 -2.41
CA MET A 115 -21.87 -20.29 -3.69
C MET A 115 -22.02 -19.19 -4.76
N PRO A 116 -20.94 -18.49 -5.15
CA PRO A 116 -21.02 -17.32 -6.04
C PRO A 116 -21.66 -17.64 -7.39
N ASN A 117 -21.62 -18.91 -7.83
CA ASN A 117 -22.23 -19.37 -9.07
C ASN A 117 -23.76 -19.44 -9.03
N PHE A 118 -24.39 -19.47 -7.85
CA PHE A 118 -25.84 -19.63 -7.67
C PHE A 118 -26.51 -18.37 -7.12
N VAL A 119 -25.87 -17.21 -7.28
CA VAL A 119 -26.43 -15.94 -6.83
C VAL A 119 -27.57 -15.53 -7.77
N ASP A 120 -28.74 -15.24 -7.20
CA ASP A 120 -29.85 -14.65 -7.95
C ASP A 120 -29.52 -13.20 -8.33
N VAL A 121 -29.18 -13.03 -9.60
CA VAL A 121 -28.81 -11.76 -10.19
C VAL A 121 -29.99 -10.78 -10.19
N HIS A 122 -31.22 -11.26 -10.39
CA HIS A 122 -32.40 -10.40 -10.43
C HIS A 122 -32.73 -9.84 -9.05
N ALA A 123 -32.78 -10.72 -8.04
CA ALA A 123 -32.97 -10.29 -6.65
C ALA A 123 -31.87 -9.32 -6.21
N ARG A 124 -30.60 -9.57 -6.58
CA ARG A 124 -29.50 -8.67 -6.19
C ARG A 124 -29.60 -7.30 -6.87
N ARG A 125 -30.04 -7.23 -8.13
CA ARG A 125 -30.29 -5.96 -8.82
C ARG A 125 -31.43 -5.17 -8.19
N GLU A 126 -32.49 -5.83 -7.75
CA GLU A 126 -33.59 -5.18 -7.05
C GLU A 126 -33.13 -4.61 -5.70
N GLN A 127 -32.37 -5.39 -4.92
CA GLN A 127 -31.79 -4.93 -3.65
C GLN A 127 -30.91 -3.68 -3.83
N VAL A 128 -30.04 -3.68 -4.85
CA VAL A 128 -29.19 -2.52 -5.17
C VAL A 128 -30.04 -1.33 -5.60
N ARG A 129 -31.08 -1.55 -6.44
CA ARG A 129 -31.98 -0.49 -6.87
C ARG A 129 -32.69 0.16 -5.68
N SER A 130 -33.25 -0.64 -4.77
CA SER A 130 -33.91 -0.14 -3.56
C SER A 130 -32.94 0.62 -2.66
N TRP A 131 -31.71 0.12 -2.51
CA TRP A 131 -30.66 0.77 -1.73
C TRP A 131 -30.26 2.14 -2.30
N VAL A 132 -30.14 2.27 -3.62
CA VAL A 132 -29.83 3.55 -4.30
C VAL A 132 -30.95 4.55 -4.06
N ILE A 133 -32.22 4.15 -4.27
CA ILE A 133 -33.38 5.02 -4.04
C ILE A 133 -33.40 5.52 -2.60
N GLU A 134 -33.19 4.63 -1.61
CA GLU A 134 -33.17 5.01 -0.20
C GLU A 134 -32.00 5.96 0.15
N HIS A 135 -30.84 5.82 -0.50
CA HIS A 135 -29.69 6.71 -0.29
C HIS A 135 -29.89 8.07 -0.96
N ASP A 136 -30.47 8.11 -2.16
CA ASP A 136 -30.80 9.37 -2.86
C ASP A 136 -31.88 10.15 -2.11
N GLU A 137 -32.91 9.48 -1.58
CA GLU A 137 -33.96 10.13 -0.78
C GLU A 137 -33.42 10.70 0.54
N LYS A 138 -32.49 10.01 1.21
CA LYS A 138 -31.81 10.53 2.41
C LYS A 138 -30.88 11.71 2.09
N HIS A 139 -30.29 11.75 0.91
CA HIS A 139 -29.52 12.90 0.44
C HIS A 139 -30.43 14.11 0.12
N LEU A 140 -31.60 13.89 -0.49
CA LEU A 140 -32.59 14.95 -0.79
C LEU A 140 -33.27 15.53 0.47
N GLN A 141 -33.44 14.74 1.53
CA GLN A 141 -34.03 15.20 2.80
C GLN A 141 -33.03 15.91 3.73
N SER A 142 -31.73 15.77 3.48
CA SER A 142 -30.66 16.43 4.24
C SER A 142 -30.15 17.72 3.60
N GLU A 143 -30.53 18.03 2.35
CA GLU A 143 -30.47 19.40 1.87
C GLU A 143 -31.55 20.24 2.60
N PRO A 144 -31.20 21.40 3.18
CA PRO A 144 -32.19 22.25 3.82
C PRO A 144 -33.23 22.61 2.76
N LYS A 145 -34.50 22.28 3.03
CA LYS A 145 -35.64 22.78 2.25
C LYS A 145 -35.47 24.30 2.15
N ALA A 146 -35.09 24.80 0.99
CA ALA A 146 -35.19 26.22 0.71
C ALA A 146 -36.68 26.58 0.85
N ASP A 147 -36.96 27.47 1.80
CA ASP A 147 -38.31 27.89 2.14
C ASP A 147 -39.07 28.34 0.87
N PRO A 148 -40.33 27.93 0.69
CA PRO A 148 -41.12 28.30 -0.49
C PRO A 148 -41.57 29.78 -0.52
N GLU A 149 -41.08 30.64 0.38
CA GLU A 149 -41.57 32.03 0.49
C GLU A 149 -40.94 33.05 -0.47
N THR A 150 -39.89 32.71 -1.24
CA THR A 150 -39.25 33.71 -2.12
C THR A 150 -39.79 33.78 -3.56
N LYS A 151 -41.01 33.28 -3.81
CA LYS A 151 -41.67 33.39 -5.15
C LYS A 151 -42.94 34.24 -5.19
N GLN A 152 -43.33 34.90 -4.10
CA GLN A 152 -44.50 35.81 -4.10
C GLN A 152 -44.15 37.30 -4.25
N ASP A 153 -42.91 37.71 -4.00
CA ASP A 153 -42.53 39.15 -4.05
C ASP A 153 -42.19 39.71 -5.44
N ALA A 154 -42.18 38.87 -6.48
CA ALA A 154 -41.94 39.33 -7.84
C ALA A 154 -43.21 39.81 -8.59
N ARG A 155 -44.38 39.84 -7.94
CA ARG A 155 -45.66 40.13 -8.62
C ARG A 155 -46.39 41.42 -8.17
N THR A 156 -45.79 42.25 -7.32
CA THR A 156 -46.44 43.47 -6.77
C THR A 156 -45.62 44.76 -6.86
N LYS A 157 -44.60 44.82 -7.72
CA LYS A 157 -43.96 46.08 -8.14
C LYS A 157 -44.01 46.27 -9.66
N SER A 158 -45.21 46.52 -10.19
CA SER A 158 -45.39 47.32 -11.41
C SER A 158 -46.88 47.63 -11.59
N MET A 159 -47.32 48.68 -10.91
CA MET A 159 -48.55 49.39 -11.25
C MET A 159 -48.24 50.90 -11.35
N PRO A 160 -49.10 51.71 -11.98
CA PRO A 160 -48.77 52.43 -13.21
C PRO A 160 -48.80 53.95 -13.04
N MET A 161 -48.19 54.72 -13.95
CA MET A 161 -48.66 56.09 -14.20
C MET A 161 -48.21 56.69 -15.54
N HIS A 162 -49.20 56.84 -16.43
CA HIS A 162 -49.43 57.92 -17.40
C HIS A 162 -48.29 58.78 -17.97
N THR A 163 -48.20 58.83 -19.31
CA THR A 163 -48.32 60.08 -20.12
C THR A 163 -48.64 59.70 -21.59
N GLN A 164 -49.89 59.82 -22.06
CA GLN A 164 -50.46 60.85 -22.94
C GLN A 164 -49.60 61.43 -24.11
N LYS A 165 -50.20 61.34 -25.32
CA LYS A 165 -50.03 62.17 -26.56
C LYS A 165 -48.75 61.89 -27.36
N SER A 166 -48.72 61.85 -28.69
CA SER A 166 -49.42 62.68 -29.69
C SER A 166 -49.32 62.08 -31.10
N LYS A 167 -50.46 62.11 -31.82
CA LYS A 167 -50.72 62.37 -33.25
C LYS A 167 -49.61 62.22 -34.33
N LYS A 168 -50.13 61.65 -35.43
CA LYS A 168 -49.79 61.72 -36.86
C LYS A 168 -48.73 60.76 -37.37
#